data_AF-A0A7K2YSN1-F1
#
_entry.id   AF-A0A7K2YSN1-F1
#
_cell.length_a   1.000
_cell.length_b   1.000
_cell.length_c   1.000
_cell.angle_alpha   90.00
_cell.angle_beta   90.00
_cell.angle_gamma   90.00
#
_symmetry.space_group_name_H-M   'P 1'
#
loop_
_entity.id
_entity.type
_entity.pdbx_description
1 polymer ?
#
loop_
_entity_poly.entity_id
_entity_poly.type
_entity_poly.pdbx_seq_one_letter_code
_entity_poly.pdbx_strand_id
1 'polypeptide(L)'
;MTRGEARMVPKVETTSYYGRPIIKAPTWAATDIAGYVFLGGLAGASSLLAAGAEATGRPALARVGKVAALGGISLSAAALVHDLGRPERFGNMLRVFKPTSPMSMGSWLLAAYGPAAGLA
;
A
#
# COMPACT_ATOMS: atom_id res chain seq x y z
N MET A 1 45.29 42.67 -33.39
CA MET A 1 44.83 41.26 -33.42
C MET A 1 44.83 40.74 -31.99
N THR A 2 43.69 40.72 -31.31
CA THR A 2 43.60 40.26 -29.92
C THR A 2 43.22 38.79 -29.91
N ARG A 3 44.12 37.95 -29.38
CA ARG A 3 43.99 36.49 -29.26
C ARG A 3 42.94 36.18 -28.20
N GLY A 4 41.73 35.79 -28.63
CA GLY A 4 40.67 35.36 -27.72
C GLY A 4 41.06 34.09 -26.97
N GLU A 5 40.91 34.12 -25.65
CA GLU A 5 41.16 32.98 -24.77
C GLU A 5 40.32 31.77 -25.20
N ALA A 6 40.96 30.61 -25.32
CA ALA A 6 40.29 29.36 -25.64
C ALA A 6 39.36 28.98 -24.46
N ARG A 7 38.09 28.71 -24.77
CA ARG A 7 37.05 28.34 -23.79
C ARG A 7 37.47 27.08 -23.03
N MET A 8 37.95 27.26 -21.79
CA MET A 8 38.43 26.21 -20.87
C MET A 8 37.33 25.28 -20.32
N VAL A 9 36.07 25.45 -20.73
CA VAL A 9 34.92 24.68 -20.24
C VAL A 9 34.40 23.76 -21.35
N PRO A 10 34.32 22.44 -21.11
CA PRO A 10 33.69 21.50 -22.04
C PRO A 10 32.27 21.94 -22.40
N LYS A 11 31.86 21.77 -23.65
CA LYS A 11 30.50 22.09 -24.10
C LYS A 11 29.51 21.21 -23.32
N VAL A 12 28.75 21.82 -22.41
CA VAL A 12 27.73 21.13 -21.62
C VAL A 12 26.60 20.70 -22.56
N GLU A 13 26.28 19.41 -22.58
CA GLU A 13 25.05 18.93 -23.21
C GLU A 13 23.85 19.40 -22.39
N THR A 14 23.16 20.42 -22.90
CA THR A 14 21.95 20.95 -22.27
C THR A 14 20.81 19.97 -22.48
N THR A 15 20.44 19.25 -21.43
CA THR A 15 19.20 18.50 -21.43
C THR A 15 18.02 19.47 -21.35
N SER A 16 17.13 19.43 -22.34
CA SER A 16 15.91 20.25 -22.36
C SER A 16 14.89 19.74 -21.33
N TYR A 17 14.22 20.67 -20.66
CA TYR A 17 13.05 20.38 -19.83
C TYR A 17 11.84 19.95 -20.68
N TYR A 18 11.75 20.46 -21.91
CA TYR A 18 10.66 20.15 -22.84
C TYR A 18 10.76 18.69 -23.30
N GLY A 19 9.62 17.98 -23.25
CA GLY A 19 9.52 16.56 -23.59
C GLY A 19 9.75 15.60 -22.42
N ARG A 20 10.01 16.09 -21.21
CA ARG A 20 10.04 15.24 -20.00
C ARG A 20 8.64 15.16 -19.37
N PRO A 21 8.24 13.99 -18.81
CA PRO A 21 7.00 13.88 -18.04
C PRO A 21 6.97 14.90 -16.89
N ILE A 22 5.82 15.55 -16.71
CA ILE A 22 5.60 16.53 -15.63
C ILE A 22 5.71 15.85 -14.25
N ILE A 23 5.30 14.58 -14.18
CA ILE A 23 5.33 13.77 -12.96
C ILE A 23 6.27 12.58 -13.12
N LYS A 24 6.79 12.10 -11.99
CA LYS A 24 7.50 10.83 -11.95
C LYS A 24 6.55 9.69 -12.32
N ALA A 25 7.08 8.71 -13.05
CA ALA A 25 6.35 7.49 -13.31
C ALA A 25 6.01 6.80 -11.96
N PRO A 26 4.82 6.18 -11.85
CA PRO A 26 4.50 5.37 -10.69
C PRO A 26 5.53 4.24 -10.54
N THR A 27 6.07 4.06 -9.34
CA THR A 27 7.06 3.01 -9.06
C THR A 27 6.43 1.70 -8.59
N TRP A 28 5.12 1.70 -8.31
CA TRP A 28 4.37 0.52 -7.87
C TRP A 28 3.96 -0.35 -9.05
N ALA A 29 3.95 -1.67 -8.85
CA ALA A 29 3.40 -2.60 -9.82
C ALA A 29 1.87 -2.66 -9.68
N ALA A 30 1.13 -2.69 -10.80
CA ALA A 30 -0.33 -2.73 -10.77
C ALA A 30 -0.86 -3.97 -10.03
N THR A 31 -0.14 -5.09 -10.11
CA THR A 31 -0.45 -6.33 -9.40
C THR A 31 -0.36 -6.18 -7.89
N ASP A 32 0.57 -5.38 -7.39
CA ASP A 32 0.81 -5.26 -5.96
C ASP A 32 -0.34 -4.48 -5.32
N ILE A 33 -0.68 -3.31 -5.89
CA ILE A 33 -1.81 -2.51 -5.44
C ILE A 33 -3.14 -3.25 -5.57
N ALA A 34 -3.43 -3.82 -6.74
CA ALA A 34 -4.66 -4.56 -6.93
C ALA A 34 -4.75 -5.76 -5.97
N GLY A 35 -3.63 -6.44 -5.73
CA GLY A 35 -3.53 -7.58 -4.85
C GLY A 35 -3.89 -7.25 -3.41
N TYR A 36 -3.19 -6.29 -2.78
CA TYR A 36 -3.46 -5.99 -1.38
C TYR A 36 -4.82 -5.32 -1.16
N VAL A 37 -5.33 -4.53 -2.14
CA VAL A 37 -6.68 -3.95 -2.06
C VAL A 37 -7.74 -5.05 -2.14
N PHE A 38 -7.60 -5.99 -3.06
CA PHE A 38 -8.51 -7.13 -3.18
C PHE A 38 -8.52 -7.99 -1.92
N LEU A 39 -7.33 -8.33 -1.40
CA LEU A 39 -7.18 -9.13 -0.20
C LEU A 39 -7.76 -8.44 1.04
N GLY A 40 -7.58 -7.11 1.15
CA GLY A 40 -8.20 -6.31 2.20
C GLY A 40 -9.73 -6.30 2.11
N GLY A 41 -10.27 -6.17 0.89
CA GLY A 41 -11.72 -6.26 0.65
C GLY A 41 -12.30 -7.65 0.96
N LEU A 42 -11.61 -8.71 0.55
CA LEU A 42 -11.95 -10.10 0.87
C LEU A 42 -11.98 -10.32 2.38
N ALA A 43 -11.02 -9.75 3.11
CA ALA A 43 -10.97 -9.85 4.56
C ALA A 43 -12.21 -9.21 5.22
N GLY A 44 -12.49 -7.96 4.87
CA GLY A 44 -13.65 -7.24 5.39
C GLY A 44 -14.98 -7.94 5.09
N ALA A 45 -15.18 -8.41 3.86
CA ALA A 45 -16.38 -9.16 3.48
C ALA A 45 -16.52 -10.47 4.25
N SER A 46 -15.41 -11.20 4.44
CA SER A 46 -15.40 -12.45 5.21
C SER A 46 -15.72 -12.23 6.69
N SER A 47 -15.25 -11.13 7.29
CA SER A 47 -15.63 -10.76 8.66
C SER A 47 -17.12 -10.40 8.79
N LEU A 48 -17.68 -9.67 7.83
CA LEU A 48 -19.13 -9.37 7.83
C LEU A 48 -19.96 -10.64 7.69
N LEU A 49 -19.55 -11.56 6.81
CA LEU A 49 -20.20 -12.86 6.68
C LEU A 49 -20.08 -13.69 7.95
N ALA A 50 -18.93 -13.67 8.61
CA ALA A 50 -18.73 -14.36 9.88
C ALA A 50 -19.65 -13.81 10.98
N ALA A 51 -19.74 -12.48 11.12
CA ALA A 51 -20.63 -11.84 12.09
C ALA A 51 -22.11 -12.20 11.84
N GLY A 52 -22.56 -12.19 10.58
CA GLY A 52 -23.89 -12.63 10.22
C GLY A 52 -24.13 -14.13 10.48
N ALA A 53 -23.11 -14.96 10.28
CA ALA A 53 -23.18 -16.38 10.59
C ALA A 53 -23.29 -16.64 12.11
N GLU A 54 -22.59 -15.87 12.94
CA GLU A 54 -22.74 -15.93 14.41
C GLU A 54 -24.13 -15.51 14.85
N ALA A 55 -24.62 -14.36 14.36
CA ALA A 55 -25.94 -13.83 14.69
C ALA A 55 -27.08 -14.79 14.31
N THR A 56 -26.82 -15.72 13.38
CA THR A 56 -27.81 -16.67 12.89
C THR A 56 -27.53 -18.13 13.28
N GLY A 57 -26.59 -18.37 14.19
CA GLY A 57 -26.33 -19.72 14.75
C GLY A 57 -25.65 -20.68 13.77
N ARG A 58 -24.81 -20.19 12.86
CA ARG A 58 -24.07 -20.98 11.84
C ARG A 58 -22.57 -21.04 12.16
N PRO A 59 -22.14 -21.80 13.20
CA PRO A 59 -20.76 -21.75 13.71
C PRO A 59 -19.70 -22.21 12.71
N ALA A 60 -20.02 -23.17 11.83
CA ALA A 60 -19.08 -23.62 10.80
C ALA A 60 -18.78 -22.51 9.78
N LEU A 61 -19.81 -21.78 9.35
CA LEU A 61 -19.67 -20.66 8.42
C LEU A 61 -18.92 -19.50 9.09
N ALA A 62 -19.23 -19.20 10.35
CA ALA A 62 -18.52 -18.19 11.12
C ALA A 62 -17.01 -18.48 11.20
N ARG A 63 -16.63 -19.73 11.50
CA ARG A 63 -15.23 -20.15 11.55
C ARG A 63 -14.51 -19.97 10.22
N VAL A 64 -15.11 -20.41 9.11
CA VAL A 64 -14.51 -20.26 7.78
C VAL A 64 -14.36 -18.78 7.42
N GLY A 65 -15.37 -17.95 7.71
CA GLY A 65 -15.31 -16.51 7.48
C GLY A 65 -14.20 -15.82 8.28
N LYS A 66 -14.01 -16.19 9.56
CA LYS A 66 -12.92 -15.66 10.39
C LYS A 66 -11.53 -16.06 9.88
N VAL A 67 -11.37 -17.32 9.48
CA VAL A 67 -10.09 -17.79 8.89
C VAL A 67 -9.79 -17.07 7.58
N ALA A 68 -10.80 -16.91 6.71
CA ALA A 68 -10.66 -16.16 5.47
C ALA A 68 -10.35 -14.67 5.72
N ALA A 69 -10.99 -14.07 6.73
CA ALA A 69 -10.72 -12.71 7.17
C ALA A 69 -9.27 -12.53 7.62
N LEU A 70 -8.80 -13.40 8.51
CA LEU A 70 -7.43 -13.39 9.02
C LEU A 70 -6.41 -13.61 7.89
N GLY A 71 -6.65 -14.59 7.03
CA GLY A 71 -5.78 -14.85 5.88
C GLY A 71 -5.72 -13.67 4.92
N GLY A 72 -6.87 -13.09 4.57
CA GLY A 72 -6.95 -11.94 3.68
C GLY A 72 -6.23 -10.72 4.23
N ILE A 73 -6.42 -10.39 5.51
CA ILE A 73 -5.80 -9.21 6.11
C ILE A 73 -4.28 -9.37 6.27
N SER A 74 -3.82 -10.56 6.66
CA SER A 74 -2.38 -10.86 6.77
C SER A 74 -1.69 -10.79 5.41
N LEU A 75 -2.30 -11.37 4.36
CA LEU A 75 -1.76 -11.31 3.01
C LEU A 75 -1.78 -9.88 2.45
N SER A 76 -2.83 -9.11 2.72
CA SER A 76 -2.93 -7.69 2.33
C SER A 76 -1.80 -6.87 2.98
N ALA A 77 -1.58 -7.02 4.28
CA ALA A 77 -0.51 -6.31 4.99
C ALA A 77 0.88 -6.70 4.48
N ALA A 78 1.12 -8.00 4.25
CA ALA A 78 2.40 -8.48 3.70
C ALA A 78 2.68 -7.92 2.30
N ALA A 79 1.68 -7.92 1.43
CA ALA A 79 1.79 -7.37 0.07
C ALA A 79 2.04 -5.85 0.08
N LEU A 80 1.43 -5.09 1.00
CA LEU A 80 1.73 -3.66 1.16
C LEU A 80 3.18 -3.43 1.64
N VAL A 81 3.64 -4.20 2.62
CA VAL A 81 5.02 -4.10 3.11
C VAL A 81 6.03 -4.41 1.99
N HIS A 82 5.70 -5.38 1.14
CA HIS A 82 6.46 -5.72 -0.06
C HIS A 82 6.49 -4.56 -1.07
N ASP A 83 5.34 -3.99 -1.43
CA ASP A 83 5.22 -2.84 -2.35
C ASP A 83 6.01 -1.61 -1.85
N LEU A 84 6.05 -1.40 -0.54
CA LEU A 84 6.85 -0.33 0.07
C LEU A 84 8.37 -0.56 -0.08
N GLY A 85 8.83 -1.79 -0.30
CA GLY A 85 10.23 -2.18 -0.49
C GLY A 85 11.16 -2.04 0.73
N ARG A 86 10.71 -1.35 1.79
CA ARG A 86 11.40 -1.22 3.07
C ARG A 86 10.39 -1.31 4.22
N PRO A 87 10.47 -2.33 5.09
CA PRO A 87 9.45 -2.60 6.10
C PRO A 87 9.28 -1.47 7.12
N GLU A 88 10.34 -0.69 7.38
CA GLU A 88 10.29 0.45 8.30
C GLU A 88 9.32 1.54 7.81
N ARG A 89 9.04 1.61 6.51
CA ARG A 89 8.08 2.58 5.95
C ARG A 89 6.68 2.37 6.49
N PHE A 90 6.24 1.12 6.64
CA PHE A 90 4.93 0.83 7.23
C PHE A 90 4.85 1.35 8.67
N GLY A 91 5.87 1.07 9.49
CA GLY A 91 5.95 1.60 10.86
C GLY A 91 6.00 3.14 10.92
N ASN A 92 6.68 3.78 9.96
CA ASN A 92 6.71 5.24 9.86
C ASN A 92 5.33 5.83 9.48
N MET A 93 4.54 5.13 8.66
CA MET A 93 3.20 5.57 8.28
C MET A 93 2.24 5.57 9.48
N LEU A 94 2.37 4.59 10.38
CA LEU A 94 1.57 4.49 11.62
C LEU A 94 1.86 5.61 12.63
N ARG A 95 2.82 6.51 12.38
CA ARG A 95 3.04 7.69 13.22
C ARG A 95 2.11 8.85 12.89
N VAL A 96 1.46 8.82 11.72
CA VAL A 96 0.63 9.91 11.22
C VAL A 96 -0.79 9.41 11.02
N PHE A 97 -1.75 10.08 11.69
CA PHE A 97 -3.18 9.89 11.44
C PHE A 97 -3.69 11.01 10.55
N LYS A 98 -3.98 10.71 9.28
CA LYS A 98 -4.42 11.69 8.26
C LYS A 98 -5.68 11.19 7.54
N PRO A 99 -6.89 11.57 8.01
CA PRO A 99 -8.17 11.10 7.44
C PRO A 99 -8.35 11.37 5.95
N THR A 100 -7.74 12.44 5.43
CA THR A 100 -7.81 12.81 4.01
C THR A 100 -6.85 12.01 3.12
N SER A 101 -6.03 11.13 3.70
CA SER A 101 -5.09 10.28 2.97
C SER A 101 -5.58 8.83 2.99
N PRO A 102 -5.96 8.27 1.83
CA PRO A 102 -6.32 6.85 1.71
C PRO A 102 -5.22 5.94 2.24
N MET A 103 -3.96 6.34 2.06
CA MET A 103 -2.82 5.55 2.48
C MET A 103 -2.64 5.53 4.00
N SER A 104 -2.76 6.69 4.67
CA SER A 104 -2.74 6.75 6.14
C SER A 104 -3.89 5.95 6.74
N MET A 105 -5.12 6.14 6.21
CA MET A 105 -6.28 5.40 6.66
C MET A 105 -6.13 3.89 6.44
N GLY A 106 -5.63 3.48 5.27
CA GLY A 106 -5.37 2.08 4.96
C GLY A 106 -4.39 1.43 5.93
N SER A 107 -3.25 2.07 6.23
CA SER A 107 -2.27 1.53 7.19
C SER A 107 -2.85 1.41 8.60
N TRP A 108 -3.61 2.40 9.07
CA TRP A 108 -4.28 2.33 10.37
C TRP A 108 -5.36 1.24 10.43
N LEU A 109 -6.14 1.08 9.35
CA LEU A 109 -7.12 0.00 9.25
C LEU A 109 -6.43 -1.37 9.31
N LEU A 110 -5.38 -1.59 8.52
CA LEU A 110 -4.61 -2.83 8.56
C LEU A 110 -4.07 -3.14 9.96
N ALA A 111 -3.49 -2.13 10.62
CA ALA A 111 -2.90 -2.27 11.95
C ALA A 111 -3.92 -2.54 13.06
N ALA A 112 -5.11 -1.94 12.99
CA ALA A 112 -6.16 -2.13 13.99
C ALA A 112 -6.98 -3.40 13.75
N TYR A 113 -7.35 -3.67 12.49
CA TYR A 113 -8.20 -4.79 12.12
C TYR A 113 -7.47 -6.13 12.16
N GLY A 114 -6.19 -6.20 11.81
CA GLY A 114 -5.40 -7.43 11.84
C GLY A 114 -5.47 -8.17 13.19
N PRO A 115 -5.10 -7.52 14.31
CA PRO A 115 -5.23 -8.11 15.65
C PRO A 115 -6.68 -8.46 16.01
N ALA A 116 -7.65 -7.61 15.67
CA ALA A 116 -9.06 -7.87 15.96
C ALA A 116 -9.57 -9.12 15.22
N ALA A 117 -9.17 -9.32 13.96
CA ALA A 117 -9.50 -10.51 13.17
C ALA A 117 -8.85 -11.78 13.73
N GLY A 118 -7.65 -11.67 14.32
CA GLY A 118 -6.95 -12.80 14.95
C GLY A 118 -7.52 -13.21 16.31
N LEU A 119 -8.19 -12.30 17.02
CA LEU A 119 -8.84 -12.56 18.30
C LEU A 119 -10.28 -13.08 18.17
N ALA A 120 -10.88 -12.96 16.98
CA ALA A 120 -12.25 -13.38 16.68
C ALA A 120 -12.35 -14.90 16.52
#